data_AF-A0A7W0GX34-F1
#
_entry.id   AF-A0A7W0GX34-F1
#
_cell.length_a   1.000
_cell.length_b   1.000
_cell.length_c   1.000
_cell.angle_alpha   90.00
_cell.angle_beta   90.00
_cell.angle_gamma   90.00
#
_symmetry.space_group_name_H-M   'P 1'
#
loop_
_entity.id
_entity.type
_entity.pdbx_description
1 polymer ?
#
loop_
_entity_poly.entity_id
_entity_poly.type
_entity_poly.pdbx_seq_one_letter_code
_entity_poly.pdbx_strand_id
1 'polypeptide(L)'
;MLETLAADSMEGRATATPGSERAARWIAERMEEYGLEEGGGGSYYQRVSREPMDVNVIGIVRGADSALRDEAVIVGAHYDHLGIGAPVNGDSIYNGADDDGSGVVAVLAA
;
A
#
# COMPACT_ATOMS: atom_id res chain seq x y z
N MET A 1 -0.92 -0.93 -13.15
CA MET A 1 -0.77 -0.72 -11.69
C MET A 1 -2.09 -0.31 -11.05
N LEU A 2 -2.68 0.83 -11.43
CA LEU A 2 -3.96 1.28 -10.83
C LEU A 2 -5.11 0.29 -11.03
N GLU A 3 -5.28 -0.23 -12.24
CA GLU A 3 -6.28 -1.26 -12.53
C GLU A 3 -6.15 -2.49 -11.62
N THR A 4 -4.93 -2.86 -11.23
CA THR A 4 -4.71 -4.01 -10.35
C THR A 4 -5.08 -3.70 -8.91
N LEU A 5 -4.64 -2.55 -8.39
CA LEU A 5 -4.93 -2.17 -7.02
C LEU A 5 -6.43 -1.92 -6.83
N ALA A 6 -7.09 -1.33 -7.82
CA ALA A 6 -8.54 -1.07 -7.86
C ALA A 6 -9.36 -2.22 -8.47
N ALA A 7 -8.82 -3.42 -8.67
CA ALA A 7 -9.58 -4.54 -9.20
C ALA A 7 -10.59 -5.07 -8.16
N ASP A 8 -11.69 -5.66 -8.62
CA ASP A 8 -12.68 -6.35 -7.76
C ASP A 8 -12.04 -7.47 -6.95
N SER A 9 -10.99 -8.09 -7.49
CA SER A 9 -10.19 -9.09 -6.79
C SER A 9 -9.45 -8.54 -5.57
N MET A 10 -9.38 -7.22 -5.38
CA MET A 10 -8.87 -6.57 -4.17
C MET A 10 -9.97 -6.23 -3.16
N GLU A 11 -11.24 -6.50 -3.48
CA GLU A 11 -12.40 -6.41 -2.57
C GLU A 11 -12.52 -5.06 -1.85
N GLY A 12 -12.08 -3.97 -2.48
CA GLY A 12 -12.08 -2.63 -1.89
C GLY A 12 -11.16 -2.45 -0.68
N ARG A 13 -10.24 -3.40 -0.42
CA ARG A 13 -9.10 -3.25 0.50
C ARG A 13 -9.44 -2.69 1.89
N ALA A 14 -10.56 -3.07 2.48
CA ALA A 14 -10.87 -2.67 3.86
C ALA A 14 -9.81 -3.18 4.83
N THR A 15 -9.47 -2.37 5.83
CA THR A 15 -8.49 -2.71 6.86
C THR A 15 -8.76 -4.09 7.46
N ALA A 16 -7.71 -4.90 7.62
CA ALA A 16 -7.77 -6.26 8.17
C ALA A 16 -8.69 -7.23 7.40
N THR A 17 -8.77 -7.07 6.07
CA THR A 17 -9.47 -8.02 5.19
C THR A 17 -8.49 -8.75 4.26
N PRO A 18 -8.90 -9.89 3.66
CA PRO A 18 -8.11 -10.54 2.62
C PRO A 18 -7.76 -9.61 1.45
N GLY A 19 -8.63 -8.65 1.12
CA GLY A 19 -8.37 -7.62 0.12
C GLY A 19 -7.19 -6.71 0.50
N SER A 20 -7.14 -6.27 1.75
CA SER A 20 -6.00 -5.50 2.28
C SER A 20 -4.71 -6.32 2.25
N GLU A 21 -4.74 -7.58 2.69
CA GLU A 21 -3.55 -8.46 2.65
C GLU A 21 -3.01 -8.65 1.22
N ARG A 22 -3.89 -8.82 0.24
CA ARG A 22 -3.50 -8.93 -1.17
C ARG A 22 -2.88 -7.63 -1.67
N ALA A 23 -3.45 -6.47 -1.30
CA ALA A 23 -2.92 -5.18 -1.67
C ALA A 23 -1.54 -4.91 -1.04
N ALA A 24 -1.38 -5.18 0.27
CA ALA A 24 -0.11 -5.01 0.95
C ALA A 24 0.99 -5.88 0.33
N ARG A 25 0.69 -7.15 0.04
CA ARG A 25 1.61 -8.05 -0.68
C ARG A 25 1.94 -7.51 -2.07
N TRP A 26 0.91 -7.04 -2.79
CA TRP A 26 1.10 -6.50 -4.11
C TRP A 26 2.04 -5.28 -4.09
N ILE A 27 1.91 -4.38 -3.12
CA ILE A 27 2.80 -3.21 -3.00
C ILE A 27 4.23 -3.65 -2.66
N ALA A 28 4.41 -4.56 -1.71
CA ALA A 28 5.72 -5.06 -1.30
C ALA A 28 6.49 -5.73 -2.46
N GLU A 29 5.81 -6.58 -3.25
CA GLU A 29 6.38 -7.21 -4.45
C GLU A 29 6.88 -6.18 -5.47
N ARG A 30 6.14 -5.07 -5.65
CA ARG A 30 6.55 -3.97 -6.53
C ARG A 30 7.80 -3.27 -6.01
N MET A 31 7.85 -2.97 -4.71
CA MET A 31 9.03 -2.36 -4.09
C MET A 31 10.27 -3.25 -4.21
N GLU A 32 10.11 -4.57 -4.01
CA GLU A 32 11.18 -5.54 -4.19
C GLU A 32 11.64 -5.64 -5.65
N GLU A 33 10.71 -5.70 -6.60
CA GLU A 33 11.00 -5.69 -8.04
C GLU A 33 11.82 -4.45 -8.45
N TYR A 34 11.55 -3.30 -7.82
CA TYR A 34 12.27 -2.04 -8.06
C TYR A 34 13.59 -1.94 -7.29
N GLY A 35 13.92 -2.93 -6.44
CA GLY A 35 15.20 -3.00 -5.72
C GLY A 35 15.27 -2.13 -4.47
N LEU A 36 14.15 -1.77 -3.86
CA LEU A 36 14.14 -1.05 -2.58
C LEU A 36 14.59 -1.99 -1.46
N GLU A 37 15.16 -1.44 -0.39
CA GLU A 37 15.41 -2.16 0.86
C GLU A 37 14.14 -2.21 1.71
N GLU A 38 13.97 -3.26 2.50
CA GLU A 38 12.84 -3.41 3.41
C GLU A 38 12.91 -2.43 4.60
N GLY A 39 11.82 -1.69 4.86
CA GLY A 39 11.77 -0.65 5.90
C GLY A 39 10.93 -0.98 7.14
N GLY A 40 10.26 -2.13 7.17
CA GLY A 40 9.38 -2.57 8.26
C GLY A 40 10.08 -3.29 9.42
N GLY A 41 11.42 -3.24 9.49
CA GLY A 41 12.20 -3.88 10.56
C GLY A 41 12.46 -5.37 10.32
N GLY A 42 13.01 -5.71 9.15
CA GLY A 42 13.27 -7.10 8.73
C GLY A 42 12.21 -7.70 7.79
N SER A 43 11.30 -6.86 7.31
CA SER A 43 10.36 -7.13 6.22
C SER A 43 9.85 -5.81 5.64
N TYR A 44 9.15 -5.80 4.51
CA TYR A 44 8.44 -4.60 4.03
C TYR A 44 7.27 -4.20 4.94
N TYR A 45 6.82 -5.09 5.83
CA TYR A 45 5.60 -4.90 6.61
C TYR A 45 5.91 -4.39 8.01
N GLN A 46 5.47 -3.17 8.30
CA GLN A 46 5.43 -2.64 9.66
C GLN A 46 4.04 -2.90 10.26
N ARG A 47 3.96 -3.78 11.26
CA ARG A 47 2.71 -4.05 11.98
C ARG A 47 2.29 -2.84 12.82
N VAL A 48 1.03 -2.41 12.69
CA VAL A 48 0.45 -1.38 13.56
C VAL A 48 -0.34 -2.00 14.71
N SER A 49 -0.12 -1.52 15.93
CA SER A 49 -0.76 -2.04 17.15
C SER A 49 -2.13 -1.43 17.43
N ARG A 50 -2.93 -1.20 16.37
CA ARG A 50 -4.27 -0.63 16.44
C ARG A 50 -5.28 -1.61 15.87
N GLU A 51 -6.42 -1.77 16.54
CA GLU A 51 -7.50 -2.61 16.05
C GLU A 51 -8.43 -1.84 15.09
N PRO A 52 -8.88 -2.45 13.97
CA PRO A 52 -8.45 -3.76 13.49
C PRO A 52 -6.99 -3.72 12.96
N MET A 53 -6.21 -4.78 13.24
CA MET A 53 -4.78 -4.83 12.90
C MET A 53 -4.53 -4.94 11.40
N ASP A 54 -3.63 -4.09 10.89
CA ASP A 54 -3.09 -4.16 9.53
C ASP A 54 -1.59 -3.82 9.51
N VAL A 55 -1.02 -3.66 8.32
CA VAL A 55 0.39 -3.35 8.12
C VAL A 55 0.58 -2.08 7.30
N ASN A 56 1.57 -1.26 7.64
CA ASN A 56 2.15 -0.33 6.68
C ASN A 56 3.14 -1.09 5.79
N VAL A 57 3.26 -0.69 4.53
CA VAL A 57 4.27 -1.23 3.60
C VAL A 57 5.34 -0.17 3.36
N ILE A 58 6.60 -0.47 3.69
CA ILE A 58 7.69 0.50 3.71
C ILE A 58 8.88 -0.06 2.91
N GLY A 59 9.26 0.66 1.87
CA GLY A 59 10.49 0.46 1.10
C GLY A 59 11.43 1.65 1.25
N ILE A 60 12.73 1.40 1.19
CA ILE A 60 13.79 2.40 1.42
C ILE A 60 14.71 2.44 0.21
N VAL A 61 14.96 3.65 -0.30
CA VAL A 61 16.09 3.95 -1.18
C VAL A 61 17.19 4.57 -0.33
N ARG A 62 18.37 3.91 -0.26
CA ARG A 62 19.53 4.44 0.46
C ARG A 62 20.04 5.71 -0.21
N GLY A 63 20.14 6.80 0.55
CA GLY A 63 20.85 8.00 0.12
C GLY A 63 22.32 7.70 -0.16
N ALA A 64 22.86 8.28 -1.23
CA ALA A 64 24.26 8.11 -1.62
C ALA A 64 25.23 8.99 -0.81
N ASP A 65 24.74 10.11 -0.25
CA ASP A 65 25.56 11.00 0.58
C ASP A 65 25.73 10.44 1.98
N SER A 66 26.95 10.03 2.31
CA SER A 66 27.30 9.48 3.63
C SER A 66 27.06 10.46 4.79
N ALA A 67 27.07 11.77 4.56
CA ALA A 67 26.84 12.77 5.59
C ALA A 67 25.35 12.93 5.93
N LEU A 68 24.45 12.59 5.00
CA LEU A 68 23.00 12.72 5.15
C LEU A 68 22.30 11.36 5.27
N ARG A 69 23.05 10.26 5.36
CA ARG A 69 22.52 8.88 5.30
C ARG A 69 21.51 8.52 6.40
N ASP A 70 21.48 9.31 7.47
CA ASP A 70 20.60 9.13 8.63
C ASP A 70 19.38 10.08 8.59
N GLU A 71 19.26 10.89 7.53
CA GLU A 71 18.09 11.72 7.27
C GLU A 71 17.14 11.00 6.29
N ALA A 72 15.84 11.28 6.42
CA ALA A 72 14.81 10.64 5.59
C ALA A 72 13.87 11.68 5.00
N VAL A 73 13.54 11.48 3.72
CA VAL A 73 12.38 12.08 3.07
C VAL A 73 11.34 10.97 2.93
N ILE A 74 10.14 11.21 3.44
CA ILE A 74 9.03 10.25 3.37
C ILE A 74 8.02 10.76 2.36
N VAL A 75 7.72 9.93 1.37
CA VAL A 75 6.61 10.09 0.44
C VAL A 75 5.70 8.89 0.63
N GLY A 76 4.39 9.11 0.74
CA GLY A 76 3.45 8.04 1.05
C GLY A 76 2.03 8.32 0.56
N ALA A 77 1.23 7.27 0.61
CA ALA A 77 -0.17 7.19 0.25
C ALA A 77 -0.83 6.14 1.16
N HIS A 78 -2.15 6.12 1.27
CA HIS A 78 -2.84 5.01 1.95
C HIS A 78 -3.39 4.02 0.92
N TYR A 79 -3.29 2.73 1.22
CA TYR A 79 -3.71 1.69 0.28
C TYR A 79 -5.03 1.02 0.66
N ASP A 80 -5.46 1.16 1.92
CA ASP A 80 -6.76 0.70 2.36
C ASP A 80 -7.89 1.55 1.75
N HIS A 81 -9.09 0.96 1.69
CA HIS A 81 -10.32 1.69 1.38
C HIS A 81 -11.48 1.10 2.20
N LEU A 82 -12.69 1.19 1.69
CA LEU A 82 -13.94 0.98 2.42
C LEU A 82 -14.43 -0.46 2.29
N GLY A 83 -13.81 -1.26 1.44
CA GLY A 83 -14.17 -2.66 1.24
C GLY A 83 -15.46 -2.86 0.44
N ILE A 84 -16.24 -3.84 0.87
CA ILE A 84 -17.55 -4.18 0.32
C ILE A 84 -18.63 -3.56 1.21
N GLY A 85 -19.52 -2.76 0.61
CA GLY A 85 -20.57 -2.04 1.33
C GLY A 85 -21.95 -2.15 0.69
N ALA A 86 -22.78 -1.13 0.92
CA ALA A 86 -24.10 -1.04 0.33
C ALA A 86 -24.01 -0.88 -1.19
N PRO A 87 -24.78 -1.63 -2.00
CA PRO A 87 -24.71 -1.51 -3.44
C PRO A 87 -25.10 -0.10 -3.93
N VAL A 88 -24.27 0.48 -4.79
CA VAL A 88 -24.55 1.69 -5.55
C VAL A 88 -24.63 1.30 -7.01
N ASN A 89 -25.78 1.54 -7.65
CA ASN A 89 -26.03 1.14 -9.05
C ASN A 89 -25.80 -0.36 -9.34
N GLY A 90 -25.98 -1.23 -8.33
CA GLY A 90 -25.82 -2.68 -8.46
C GLY A 90 -24.41 -3.21 -8.15
N ASP A 91 -23.46 -2.34 -7.83
CA ASP A 91 -22.10 -2.71 -7.42
C ASP A 91 -21.88 -2.40 -5.94
N SER A 92 -21.37 -3.37 -5.19
CA SER A 92 -21.09 -3.24 -3.75
C SER A 92 -19.61 -3.05 -3.42
N ILE A 93 -18.71 -3.08 -4.40
CA ILE A 93 -17.28 -2.96 -4.16
C ILE A 93 -16.87 -1.49 -4.24
N TYR A 94 -16.19 -1.02 -3.21
CA TYR A 94 -15.60 0.32 -3.22
C TYR A 94 -14.14 0.22 -3.63
N ASN A 95 -13.92 0.12 -4.94
CA ASN A 95 -12.60 -0.17 -5.53
C ASN A 95 -11.54 0.89 -5.27
N GLY A 96 -11.92 2.14 -5.01
CA GLY A 96 -10.96 3.10 -4.52
C GLY A 96 -9.84 3.49 -5.45
N ALA A 97 -10.18 3.72 -6.71
CA ALA A 97 -9.20 4.11 -7.71
C ALA A 97 -8.57 5.48 -7.39
N ASP A 98 -9.38 6.45 -6.93
CA ASP A 98 -8.92 7.82 -6.66
C ASP A 98 -8.50 8.03 -5.19
N ASP A 99 -9.12 7.33 -4.23
CA ASP A 99 -8.91 7.51 -2.79
C ASP A 99 -8.45 6.23 -2.08
N ASP A 100 -7.18 5.84 -2.09
CA ASP A 100 -6.04 6.54 -2.66
C ASP A 100 -5.21 5.59 -3.53
N GLY A 101 -5.91 4.76 -4.30
CA GLY A 101 -5.27 3.83 -5.24
C GLY A 101 -4.34 4.55 -6.22
N SER A 102 -4.72 5.74 -6.68
CA SER A 102 -3.90 6.59 -7.54
C SER A 102 -2.66 7.12 -6.82
N GLY A 103 -2.75 7.53 -5.55
CA GLY A 103 -1.60 7.98 -4.77
C GLY A 103 -0.59 6.86 -4.57
N VAL A 104 -1.05 5.65 -4.24
CA VAL A 104 -0.17 4.47 -4.12
C VAL A 104 0.60 4.22 -5.41
N VAL A 105 -0.10 4.27 -6.55
CA VAL A 105 0.52 4.06 -7.86
C VAL A 105 1.46 5.20 -8.24
N ALA A 106 1.13 6.44 -7.87
CA ALA A 106 2.01 7.58 -8.09
C ALA A 106 3.31 7.45 -7.29
N VAL A 107 3.25 7.00 -6.03
CA VAL A 107 4.45 6.73 -5.21
C VAL A 107 5.31 5.63 -5.82
N LEU A 108 4.68 4.55 -6.33
CA LEU A 108 5.41 3.43 -6.94
C LEU A 108 5.98 3.75 -8.34
N ALA A 109 5.46 4.76 -9.03
CA ALA A 109 5.88 5.12 -10.39
C ALA A 109 6.91 6.25 -10.45
N ALA A 110 7.23 6.87 -9.31
CA ALA A 110 8.17 7.98 -9.18
C ALA A 110 9.63 7.50 -9.19
#